data_AF-A0A2D7SZD6-F1
#
_entry.id   AF-A0A2D7SZD6-F1
#
_cell.length_a   1.000
_cell.length_b   1.000
_cell.length_c   1.000
_cell.angle_alpha   90.00
_cell.angle_beta   90.00
_cell.angle_gamma   90.00
#
_symmetry.space_group_name_H-M   'P 1'
#
loop_
_entity.id
_entity.type
_entity.pdbx_description
1 polymer ?
#
loop_
_entity_poly.entity_id
_entity_poly.type
_entity_poly.pdbx_seq_one_letter_code
_entity_poly.pdbx_strand_id
1 'polypeptide(L)'
;FKNIKEHSNKASKDLAEKFGEPELLKGYGRRNTTLNAVAPTTSSAFILGQVSQGIEPIWSNIYVKDIAKIKTTIKNPFLVKLLEEKGMDTPEVWKQIRDRDGSVQDLDFLSEEEKEVFKTYAEIDQMSIIYQAANRQNHIDQGQSLNIIIHPDTSTKEVNKIHVTAWKLGLKSLYYQHSMNAAQKFKQKKECESCEG
;
A
#
# COMPACT_ATOMS: atom_id res chain seq x y z
N PHE A 1 2.72 15.34 -1.77
CA PHE A 1 4.19 15.33 -1.71
C PHE A 1 4.85 16.68 -1.99
N LYS A 2 4.50 17.42 -3.07
CA LYS A 2 5.00 18.78 -3.31
C LYS A 2 4.91 19.69 -2.07
N ASN A 3 3.72 19.74 -1.46
CA ASN A 3 3.46 20.55 -0.27
C ASN A 3 4.35 20.14 0.93
N ILE A 4 4.60 18.84 1.16
CA ILE A 4 5.52 18.35 2.21
C ILE A 4 6.96 18.83 1.96
N LYS A 5 7.42 18.76 0.70
CA LYS A 5 8.74 19.28 0.30
C LYS A 5 8.85 20.79 0.54
N GLU A 6 7.82 21.56 0.22
CA GLU A 6 7.82 23.01 0.43
C GLU A 6 7.91 23.37 1.92
N HIS A 7 7.10 22.72 2.75
CA HIS A 7 7.11 22.96 4.19
C HIS A 7 8.41 22.50 4.86
N SER A 8 8.94 21.33 4.52
CA SER A 8 10.21 20.83 5.08
C SER A 8 11.39 21.73 4.67
N ASN A 9 11.43 22.19 3.42
CA ASN A 9 12.45 23.15 2.98
C ASN A 9 12.34 24.47 3.75
N LYS A 10 11.13 25.01 3.91
CA LYS A 10 10.91 26.23 4.70
C LYS A 10 11.41 26.06 6.13
N ALA A 11 10.99 24.98 6.80
CA ALA A 11 11.43 24.71 8.16
C ALA A 11 12.96 24.60 8.27
N SER A 12 13.64 23.99 7.29
CA SER A 12 15.10 23.90 7.28
C SER A 12 15.78 25.27 7.11
N LYS A 13 15.17 26.21 6.40
CA LYS A 13 15.65 27.60 6.29
C LYS A 13 15.46 28.33 7.63
N ASP A 14 14.26 28.25 8.20
CA ASP A 14 13.95 28.88 9.50
C ASP A 14 14.91 28.38 10.61
N LEU A 15 15.26 27.08 10.58
CA LEU A 15 16.24 26.49 11.49
C LEU A 15 17.67 26.99 11.22
N ALA A 16 18.03 27.29 9.97
CA ALA A 16 19.35 27.85 9.65
C ALA A 16 19.48 29.29 10.13
N GLU A 17 18.42 30.08 10.02
CA GLU A 17 18.39 31.45 10.57
C GLU A 17 18.54 31.43 12.10
N LYS A 18 17.84 30.50 12.77
CA LYS A 18 17.84 30.43 14.24
C LYS A 18 19.09 29.80 14.85
N PHE A 19 19.65 28.78 14.19
CA PHE A 19 20.71 27.94 14.77
C PHE A 19 22.01 27.93 13.95
N GLY A 20 22.07 28.70 12.86
CA GLY A 20 23.16 28.71 11.89
C GLY A 20 23.09 27.56 10.89
N GLU A 21 24.02 27.50 9.95
CA GLU A 21 24.20 26.38 9.03
C GLU A 21 25.24 25.39 9.60
N PRO A 22 25.10 24.07 9.39
CA PRO A 22 26.18 23.14 9.66
C PRO A 22 27.34 23.37 8.67
N GLU A 23 28.52 22.87 9.00
CA GLU A 23 29.75 23.06 8.20
C GLU A 23 29.56 22.70 6.72
N LEU A 24 28.91 21.57 6.44
CA LEU A 24 28.66 21.08 5.08
C LEU A 24 27.67 21.94 4.26
N LEU A 25 26.92 22.83 4.91
CA LEU A 25 25.89 23.64 4.26
C LEU A 25 26.17 25.15 4.36
N LYS A 26 27.41 25.54 4.67
CA LYS A 26 27.80 26.96 4.65
C LYS A 26 27.48 27.58 3.29
N GLY A 27 26.64 28.61 3.28
CA GLY A 27 26.18 29.33 2.10
C GLY A 27 25.00 28.70 1.35
N TYR A 28 24.43 27.58 1.83
CA TYR A 28 23.30 26.90 1.16
C TYR A 28 21.92 27.36 1.64
N GLY A 29 21.86 28.20 2.68
CA GLY A 29 20.64 28.79 3.23
C GLY A 29 19.74 27.82 3.99
N ARG A 30 20.23 26.66 4.45
CA ARG A 30 19.40 25.65 5.13
C ARG A 30 20.18 24.80 6.14
N ARG A 31 19.46 24.25 7.12
CA ARG A 31 20.04 23.52 8.25
C ARG A 31 20.32 22.05 7.96
N ASN A 32 19.55 21.42 7.08
CA ASN A 32 19.58 19.97 6.85
C ASN A 32 19.98 19.66 5.41
N THR A 33 20.82 18.63 5.23
CA THR A 33 21.29 18.20 3.91
C THR A 33 20.15 17.55 3.13
N THR A 34 19.39 16.67 3.80
CA THR A 34 18.21 15.98 3.30
C THR A 34 17.07 16.05 4.32
N LEU A 35 15.83 15.94 3.86
CA LEU A 35 14.64 16.21 4.66
C LEU A 35 13.57 15.13 4.55
N ASN A 36 13.42 14.49 3.39
CA ASN A 36 12.26 13.67 3.10
C ASN A 36 12.68 12.25 2.68
N ALA A 37 12.22 11.26 3.44
CA ALA A 37 12.28 9.85 3.11
C ALA A 37 10.96 9.19 3.51
N VAL A 38 10.51 8.20 2.73
CA VAL A 38 9.32 7.41 3.09
C VAL A 38 9.80 6.05 3.60
N ALA A 39 9.83 5.88 4.91
CA ALA A 39 10.15 4.62 5.56
C ALA A 39 8.90 3.74 5.74
N PRO A 40 9.05 2.43 5.99
CA PRO A 40 7.94 1.58 6.39
C PRO A 40 7.39 2.04 7.75
N THR A 41 6.06 2.08 7.90
CA THR A 41 5.42 2.55 9.13
C THR A 41 4.56 1.47 9.81
N THR A 42 4.84 0.19 9.62
CA THR A 42 4.01 -0.93 10.10
C THR A 42 3.56 -0.80 11.56
N SER A 43 4.49 -0.58 12.50
CA SER A 43 4.15 -0.43 13.92
C SER A 43 3.47 0.91 14.22
N SER A 44 3.96 2.01 13.64
CA SER A 44 3.42 3.36 13.89
C SER A 44 2.01 3.54 13.34
N ALA A 45 1.74 3.03 12.14
CA ALA A 45 0.41 3.04 11.51
C ALA A 45 -0.59 2.22 12.32
N PHE A 46 -0.15 1.11 12.91
CA PHE A 46 -0.98 0.32 13.82
C PHE A 46 -1.32 1.09 15.11
N ILE A 47 -0.32 1.73 15.73
CA ILE A 47 -0.52 2.57 16.94
C ILE A 47 -1.49 3.72 16.63
N LEU A 48 -1.36 4.33 15.45
CA LEU A 48 -2.19 5.46 15.02
C LEU A 48 -3.54 5.01 14.43
N GLY A 49 -4.23 4.08 15.11
CA GLY A 49 -5.58 3.67 14.73
C GLY A 49 -5.67 2.77 13.50
N GLN A 50 -4.60 2.00 13.21
CA GLN A 50 -4.58 1.02 12.11
C GLN A 50 -4.78 1.63 10.72
N VAL A 51 -4.20 2.81 10.50
CA VAL A 51 -4.14 3.43 9.17
C VAL A 51 -3.26 2.61 8.21
N SER A 52 -3.35 2.92 6.91
CA SER A 52 -2.50 2.31 5.88
C SER A 52 -1.00 2.56 6.15
N GLN A 53 -0.17 1.58 5.78
CA GLN A 53 1.26 1.60 6.05
C GLN A 53 2.02 2.33 4.95
N GLY A 54 2.87 3.29 5.32
CA GLY A 54 3.72 4.06 4.42
C GLY A 54 2.93 4.70 3.28
N ILE A 55 3.17 4.20 2.08
CA ILE A 55 2.54 4.61 0.80
C ILE A 55 1.86 3.42 0.12
N GLU A 56 1.67 2.33 0.85
CA GLU A 56 1.17 1.08 0.31
C GLU A 56 -0.35 1.09 0.25
N PRO A 57 -0.94 0.45 -0.78
CA PRO A 57 -2.35 0.12 -0.76
C PRO A 57 -2.71 -0.76 0.44
N ILE A 58 -4.00 -0.80 0.78
CA ILE A 58 -4.50 -1.71 1.81
C ILE A 58 -4.26 -3.15 1.35
N TRP A 59 -3.55 -3.92 2.17
CA TRP A 59 -3.18 -5.30 1.85
C TRP A 59 -4.43 -6.17 1.60
N SER A 60 -5.43 -6.04 2.48
CA SER A 60 -6.67 -6.80 2.45
C SER A 60 -7.74 -6.07 3.25
N ASN A 61 -9.02 -6.16 2.83
CA ASN A 61 -10.12 -5.54 3.57
C ASN A 61 -10.48 -6.28 4.87
N ILE A 62 -10.00 -7.51 5.07
CA ILE A 62 -10.16 -8.27 6.32
C ILE A 62 -8.96 -9.17 6.55
N TYR A 63 -8.33 -9.07 7.73
CA TYR A 63 -7.18 -9.90 8.06
C TYR A 63 -7.12 -10.20 9.57
N VAL A 64 -6.44 -11.28 9.94
CA VAL A 64 -6.24 -11.66 11.34
C VAL A 64 -4.87 -11.19 11.79
N LYS A 65 -4.82 -10.54 12.95
CA LYS A 65 -3.56 -10.10 13.57
C LYS A 65 -3.48 -10.57 15.02
N ASP A 66 -2.28 -10.99 15.42
CA ASP A 66 -1.97 -11.28 16.81
C ASP A 66 -1.72 -9.98 17.58
N ILE A 67 -2.64 -9.61 18.46
CA ILE A 67 -2.54 -8.46 19.35
C ILE A 67 -2.46 -9.01 20.78
N ALA A 68 -1.30 -8.82 21.44
CA ALA A 68 -1.09 -9.26 22.82
C ALA A 68 -1.47 -10.74 23.09
N LYS A 69 -1.12 -11.63 22.16
CA LYS A 69 -1.46 -13.08 22.18
C LYS A 69 -2.95 -13.41 21.93
N ILE A 70 -3.75 -12.44 21.52
CA ILE A 70 -5.14 -12.64 21.07
C ILE A 70 -5.19 -12.46 19.56
N LYS A 71 -5.77 -13.43 18.86
CA LYS A 71 -6.07 -13.31 17.43
C LYS A 71 -7.29 -12.44 17.25
N THR A 72 -7.10 -11.27 16.67
CA THR A 72 -8.19 -10.32 16.39
C THR A 72 -8.34 -10.19 14.88
N THR A 73 -9.59 -10.32 14.42
CA THR A 73 -9.95 -10.00 13.03
C THR A 73 -10.10 -8.50 12.90
N ILE A 74 -9.30 -7.91 12.03
CA ILE A 74 -9.34 -6.50 11.67
C ILE A 74 -10.09 -6.38 10.35
N LYS A 75 -11.02 -5.44 10.27
CA LYS A 75 -11.80 -5.10 9.08
C LYS A 75 -11.47 -3.67 8.65
N ASN A 76 -11.50 -3.41 7.34
CA ASN A 76 -11.37 -2.06 6.81
C ASN A 76 -12.55 -1.20 7.30
N PRO A 77 -12.32 -0.16 8.12
CA PRO A 77 -13.41 0.62 8.72
C PRO A 77 -14.23 1.38 7.67
N PHE A 78 -13.62 1.75 6.54
CA PHE A 78 -14.32 2.41 5.44
C PHE A 78 -15.27 1.45 4.72
N LEU A 79 -14.87 0.17 4.58
CA LEU A 79 -15.73 -0.86 4.01
C LEU A 79 -16.86 -1.23 4.96
N VAL A 80 -16.59 -1.32 6.28
CA VAL A 80 -17.64 -1.53 7.30
C VAL A 80 -18.73 -0.49 7.15
N LYS A 81 -18.35 0.80 7.11
CA LYS A 81 -19.31 1.90 6.94
C LYS A 81 -20.14 1.76 5.66
N LEU A 82 -19.51 1.43 4.53
CA LEU A 82 -20.23 1.23 3.26
C LEU A 82 -21.22 0.05 3.34
N LEU A 83 -20.82 -1.06 3.97
CA LEU A 83 -21.68 -2.22 4.13
C LEU A 83 -22.85 -1.94 5.08
N GLU A 84 -22.63 -1.17 6.15
CA GLU A 84 -23.69 -0.69 7.05
C GLU A 84 -24.70 0.17 6.29
N GLU A 85 -24.23 1.13 5.49
CA GLU A 85 -25.09 2.01 4.67
C GLU A 85 -25.94 1.23 3.66
N LYS A 86 -25.47 0.08 3.19
CA LYS A 86 -26.22 -0.82 2.27
C LYS A 86 -27.04 -1.90 2.98
N GLY A 87 -27.01 -1.98 4.31
CA GLY A 87 -27.63 -3.06 5.07
C GLY A 87 -27.00 -4.43 4.84
N MET A 88 -25.73 -4.46 4.41
CA MET A 88 -24.95 -5.66 4.05
C MET A 88 -23.80 -5.93 5.04
N ASP A 89 -23.76 -5.26 6.20
CA ASP A 89 -22.81 -5.57 7.27
C ASP A 89 -23.21 -6.85 8.03
N THR A 90 -23.14 -7.99 7.34
CA THR A 90 -23.55 -9.30 7.88
C THR A 90 -22.36 -10.25 8.04
N PRO A 91 -22.42 -11.20 8.99
CA PRO A 91 -21.39 -12.24 9.12
C PRO A 91 -21.14 -13.02 7.83
N GLU A 92 -22.19 -13.25 7.03
CA GLU A 92 -22.13 -13.97 5.77
C GLU A 92 -21.34 -13.20 4.71
N VAL A 93 -21.57 -11.90 4.58
CA VAL A 93 -20.82 -11.03 3.65
C VAL A 93 -19.35 -10.98 4.05
N TRP A 94 -19.05 -10.78 5.33
CA TRP A 94 -17.67 -10.78 5.81
C TRP A 94 -16.98 -12.13 5.67
N LYS A 95 -17.72 -13.24 5.76
CA LYS A 95 -17.21 -14.56 5.48
C LYS A 95 -16.82 -14.70 4.00
N GLN A 96 -17.67 -14.24 3.08
CA GLN A 96 -17.34 -14.23 1.64
C GLN A 96 -16.09 -13.40 1.34
N ILE A 97 -16.02 -12.18 1.89
CA ILE A 97 -14.85 -11.30 1.73
C ILE A 97 -13.58 -11.99 2.26
N ARG A 98 -13.64 -12.60 3.44
CA ARG A 98 -12.50 -13.33 4.03
C ARG A 98 -12.09 -14.54 3.19
N ASP A 99 -13.06 -15.32 2.71
CA ASP A 99 -12.79 -16.53 1.95
C ASP A 99 -12.19 -16.22 0.56
N ARG A 100 -12.27 -14.94 0.13
CA ARG A 100 -11.63 -14.34 -1.04
C ARG A 100 -10.49 -13.37 -0.67
N ASP A 101 -9.81 -13.61 0.46
CA ASP A 101 -8.61 -12.87 0.89
C ASP A 101 -8.79 -11.36 1.08
N GLY A 102 -10.01 -10.95 1.38
CA GLY A 102 -10.40 -9.56 1.54
C GLY A 102 -10.85 -8.87 0.27
N SER A 103 -10.97 -9.59 -0.85
CA SER A 103 -11.55 -9.06 -2.07
C SER A 103 -13.04 -8.78 -1.92
N VAL A 104 -13.51 -7.74 -2.61
CA VAL A 104 -14.92 -7.39 -2.74
C VAL A 104 -15.42 -7.51 -4.18
N GLN A 105 -14.59 -7.98 -5.12
CA GLN A 105 -14.85 -7.84 -6.55
C GLN A 105 -16.07 -8.63 -7.04
N ASP A 106 -16.36 -9.79 -6.43
CA ASP A 106 -17.56 -10.58 -6.73
C ASP A 106 -18.68 -10.42 -5.70
N LEU A 107 -18.80 -9.23 -5.10
CA LEU A 107 -20.00 -8.81 -4.38
C LEU A 107 -20.93 -8.04 -5.33
N ASP A 108 -22.03 -8.68 -5.76
CA ASP A 108 -22.91 -8.14 -6.80
C ASP A 108 -23.69 -6.88 -6.39
N PHE A 109 -23.86 -6.65 -5.09
CA PHE A 109 -24.55 -5.46 -4.57
C PHE A 109 -23.66 -4.21 -4.50
N LEU A 110 -22.36 -4.36 -4.75
CA LEU A 110 -21.44 -3.23 -4.87
C LEU A 110 -21.40 -2.73 -6.30
N SER A 111 -21.36 -1.40 -6.46
CA SER A 111 -21.10 -0.79 -7.76
C SER A 111 -19.66 -1.04 -8.20
N GLU A 112 -19.39 -0.91 -9.49
CA GLU A 112 -18.02 -1.03 -10.00
C GLU A 112 -17.09 0.02 -9.40
N GLU A 113 -17.57 1.24 -9.16
CA GLU A 113 -16.78 2.28 -8.49
C GLU A 113 -16.42 1.90 -7.05
N GLU A 114 -17.37 1.33 -6.30
CA GLU A 114 -17.11 0.84 -4.95
C GLU A 114 -16.09 -0.30 -4.96
N LYS A 115 -16.22 -1.25 -5.90
CA LYS A 115 -15.24 -2.34 -6.07
C LYS A 115 -13.86 -1.82 -6.41
N GLU A 116 -13.74 -0.81 -7.28
CA GLU A 116 -12.48 -0.17 -7.64
C GLU A 116 -11.80 0.50 -6.43
N VAL A 117 -12.58 1.20 -5.59
CA VAL A 117 -12.07 1.86 -4.37
C VAL A 117 -11.54 0.84 -3.35
N PHE A 118 -12.19 -0.31 -3.23
CA PHE A 118 -11.86 -1.33 -2.23
C PHE A 118 -11.01 -2.48 -2.78
N LYS A 119 -10.33 -2.27 -3.92
CA LYS A 119 -9.30 -3.21 -4.39
C LYS A 119 -8.25 -3.44 -3.32
N THR A 120 -7.95 -4.72 -3.09
CA THR A 120 -6.80 -5.14 -2.30
C THR A 120 -5.51 -4.84 -3.05
N TYR A 121 -4.39 -4.80 -2.36
CA TYR A 121 -3.08 -4.53 -2.96
C TYR A 121 -2.77 -5.50 -4.12
N ALA A 122 -3.14 -6.77 -3.99
CA ALA A 122 -2.95 -7.77 -5.04
C ALA A 122 -3.74 -7.49 -6.34
N GLU A 123 -4.85 -6.78 -6.24
CA GLU A 123 -5.75 -6.50 -7.37
C GLU A 123 -5.42 -5.19 -8.09
N ILE A 124 -4.51 -4.39 -7.53
CA ILE A 124 -4.05 -3.14 -8.13
C ILE A 124 -2.95 -3.42 -9.14
N ASP A 125 -3.03 -2.78 -10.31
CA ASP A 125 -1.96 -2.82 -11.30
C ASP A 125 -0.67 -2.25 -10.70
N GLN A 126 0.36 -3.09 -10.58
CA GLN A 126 1.64 -2.71 -10.01
C GLN A 126 2.35 -1.63 -10.82
N MET A 127 2.10 -1.53 -12.13
CA MET A 127 2.63 -0.43 -12.93
C MET A 127 2.07 0.93 -12.48
N SER A 128 0.79 1.00 -12.09
CA SER A 128 0.19 2.22 -11.54
C SER A 128 0.92 2.68 -10.27
N ILE A 129 1.32 1.73 -9.41
CA ILE A 129 2.07 1.96 -8.18
C ILE A 129 3.46 2.53 -8.50
N ILE A 130 4.15 1.94 -9.49
CA ILE A 130 5.44 2.46 -9.99
C ILE A 130 5.30 3.89 -10.51
N TYR A 131 4.27 4.19 -11.30
CA TYR A 131 4.06 5.55 -11.84
C TYR A 131 3.80 6.57 -10.73
N GLN A 132 2.98 6.23 -9.73
CA GLN A 132 2.76 7.12 -8.59
C GLN A 132 4.02 7.31 -7.75
N ALA A 133 4.83 6.25 -7.58
CA ALA A 133 6.11 6.30 -6.89
C ALA A 133 7.14 7.18 -7.59
N ALA A 134 7.23 7.07 -8.92
CA ALA A 134 8.05 7.95 -9.75
C ALA A 134 7.60 9.41 -9.60
N ASN A 135 6.30 9.67 -9.68
CA ASN A 135 5.76 11.02 -9.58
C ASN A 135 6.14 11.67 -8.24
N ARG A 136 5.94 10.97 -7.12
CA ARG A 136 6.28 11.50 -5.79
C ARG A 136 7.79 11.58 -5.54
N GLN A 137 8.61 10.74 -6.20
CA GLN A 137 10.07 10.75 -6.05
C GLN A 137 10.69 12.12 -6.42
N ASN A 138 10.07 12.86 -7.34
CA ASN A 138 10.47 14.25 -7.69
C ASN A 138 10.41 15.23 -6.49
N HIS A 139 9.69 14.85 -5.44
CA HIS A 139 9.50 15.63 -4.24
C HIS A 139 10.24 15.06 -3.01
N ILE A 140 11.01 13.97 -3.18
CA ILE A 140 11.71 13.25 -2.10
C ILE A 140 13.22 13.29 -2.40
N ASP A 141 14.00 13.89 -1.51
CA ASP A 141 15.45 14.05 -1.67
C ASP A 141 16.24 12.77 -1.33
N GLN A 142 15.69 11.92 -0.48
CA GLN A 142 16.19 10.55 -0.24
C GLN A 142 15.36 9.54 -1.05
N GLY A 143 15.04 8.36 -0.50
CA GLY A 143 14.26 7.30 -1.15
C GLY A 143 12.88 7.05 -0.53
N GLN A 144 12.23 6.02 -1.06
CA GLN A 144 10.96 5.51 -0.53
C GLN A 144 11.01 3.98 -0.50
N SER A 145 10.58 3.37 0.61
CA SER A 145 10.39 1.93 0.73
C SER A 145 9.14 1.53 -0.05
N LEU A 146 9.35 1.05 -1.27
CA LEU A 146 8.28 0.64 -2.17
C LEU A 146 8.29 -0.87 -2.35
N ASN A 147 7.29 -1.53 -1.76
CA ASN A 147 7.02 -2.94 -2.05
C ASN A 147 6.26 -3.07 -3.38
N ILE A 148 6.24 -4.28 -3.93
CA ILE A 148 5.39 -4.69 -5.05
C ILE A 148 4.81 -6.07 -4.76
N ILE A 149 3.62 -6.36 -5.29
CA ILE A 149 3.02 -7.70 -5.25
C ILE A 149 3.04 -8.28 -6.65
N ILE A 150 3.67 -9.44 -6.81
CA ILE A 150 3.74 -10.14 -8.09
C ILE A 150 2.98 -11.46 -7.95
N HIS A 151 1.98 -11.66 -8.81
CA HIS A 151 1.27 -12.93 -8.86
C HIS A 151 2.25 -14.04 -9.31
N PRO A 152 2.21 -15.26 -8.75
CA PRO A 152 3.14 -16.35 -9.10
C PRO A 152 3.15 -16.72 -10.59
N ASP A 153 2.01 -16.57 -11.27
CA ASP A 153 1.89 -16.81 -12.72
C ASP A 153 2.36 -15.64 -13.60
N THR A 154 2.82 -14.53 -13.00
CA THR A 154 3.35 -13.38 -13.76
C THR A 154 4.60 -13.80 -14.49
N SER A 155 4.67 -13.52 -15.80
CA SER A 155 5.83 -13.91 -16.58
C SER A 155 7.09 -13.17 -16.14
N THR A 156 8.25 -13.80 -16.26
CA THR A 156 9.55 -13.16 -15.99
C THR A 156 9.75 -11.88 -16.82
N LYS A 157 9.19 -11.84 -18.03
CA LYS A 157 9.18 -10.66 -18.90
C LYS A 157 8.42 -9.49 -18.29
N GLU A 158 7.26 -9.73 -17.68
CA GLU A 158 6.46 -8.69 -17.02
C GLU A 158 7.11 -8.21 -15.73
N VAL A 159 7.65 -9.13 -14.93
CA VAL A 159 8.43 -8.78 -13.72
C VAL A 159 9.62 -7.89 -14.10
N ASN A 160 10.38 -8.27 -15.15
CA ASN A 160 11.48 -7.46 -15.66
C ASN A 160 11.00 -6.09 -16.16
N LYS A 161 9.85 -6.03 -16.84
CA LYS A 161 9.26 -4.76 -17.30
C LYS A 161 8.99 -3.80 -16.13
N ILE A 162 8.47 -4.29 -15.00
CA ILE A 162 8.24 -3.47 -13.80
C ILE A 162 9.56 -2.87 -13.30
N HIS A 163 10.58 -3.70 -13.09
CA HIS A 163 11.88 -3.27 -12.57
C HIS A 163 12.59 -2.27 -13.51
N VAL A 164 12.65 -2.58 -14.81
CA VAL A 164 13.27 -1.71 -15.81
C VAL A 164 12.51 -0.39 -15.93
N THR A 165 11.18 -0.42 -15.85
CA THR A 165 10.38 0.81 -15.89
C THR A 165 10.61 1.66 -14.65
N ALA A 166 10.67 1.04 -13.46
CA ALA A 166 10.97 1.75 -12.23
C ALA A 166 12.32 2.48 -12.30
N TRP A 167 13.36 1.79 -12.80
CA TRP A 167 14.67 2.39 -13.03
C TRP A 167 14.62 3.54 -14.04
N LYS A 168 13.98 3.34 -15.20
CA LYS A 168 13.84 4.38 -16.24
C LYS A 168 13.10 5.62 -15.76
N LEU A 169 12.15 5.45 -14.84
CA LEU A 169 11.40 6.55 -14.24
C LEU A 169 12.13 7.24 -13.07
N GLY A 170 13.36 6.80 -12.75
CA GLY A 170 14.19 7.43 -11.73
C GLY A 170 13.84 7.06 -10.29
N LEU A 171 13.15 5.94 -10.06
CA LEU A 171 13.02 5.40 -8.71
C LEU A 171 14.40 4.99 -8.18
N LYS A 172 14.67 5.34 -6.93
CA LYS A 172 15.96 5.08 -6.28
C LYS A 172 16.06 3.68 -5.65
N SER A 173 14.92 3.05 -5.38
CA SER A 173 14.85 1.74 -4.73
C SER A 173 13.50 1.06 -4.97
N LEU A 174 13.53 -0.28 -4.98
CA LEU A 174 12.41 -1.17 -4.69
C LEU A 174 12.77 -1.97 -3.43
N TYR A 175 11.80 -2.38 -2.64
CA TYR A 175 12.02 -3.00 -1.34
C TYR A 175 11.72 -4.51 -1.36
N TYR A 176 10.52 -4.95 -0.98
CA TYR A 176 10.13 -6.36 -1.10
C TYR A 176 9.28 -6.61 -2.34
N GLN A 177 9.55 -7.73 -3.01
CA GLN A 177 8.61 -8.39 -3.89
C GLN A 177 7.85 -9.45 -3.08
N HIS A 178 6.57 -9.21 -2.83
CA HIS A 178 5.69 -10.20 -2.24
C HIS A 178 5.06 -11.07 -3.31
N SER A 179 4.76 -12.32 -2.95
CA SER A 179 3.96 -13.23 -3.76
C SER A 179 2.57 -13.35 -3.16
N MET A 180 1.61 -13.72 -4.00
CA MET A 180 0.31 -14.23 -3.55
C MET A 180 0.40 -15.73 -3.29
N ASN A 181 -0.49 -16.26 -2.46
CA ASN A 181 -0.51 -17.68 -2.15
C ASN A 181 -1.17 -18.47 -3.29
N ALA A 182 -0.38 -19.25 -4.03
CA ALA A 182 -0.87 -20.06 -5.17
C ALA A 182 -1.92 -21.10 -4.78
N ALA A 183 -1.92 -21.58 -3.53
CA ALA A 183 -2.89 -22.57 -3.04
C ALA A 183 -4.35 -22.05 -3.03
N GLN A 184 -4.55 -20.74 -3.13
CA GLN A 184 -5.87 -20.10 -3.08
C GLN A 184 -6.58 -20.14 -4.43
N LYS A 185 -5.84 -20.14 -5.56
CA LYS A 185 -6.39 -20.48 -6.89
C LYS A 185 -7.03 -21.86 -6.92
N PHE A 186 -6.47 -22.82 -6.17
CA PHE A 186 -7.03 -24.17 -6.08
C PHE A 186 -8.36 -24.22 -5.31
N LYS A 187 -8.62 -23.29 -4.38
CA LYS A 187 -9.93 -23.18 -3.70
C LYS A 187 -10.99 -22.56 -4.62
N GLN A 188 -10.65 -21.49 -5.35
CA GLN A 188 -11.57 -20.89 -6.33
C GLN A 188 -11.92 -21.85 -7.48
N LYS A 189 -10.99 -22.70 -7.91
CA LYS A 189 -11.28 -23.75 -8.91
C LYS A 189 -12.01 -24.97 -8.35
N LYS A 190 -12.02 -25.20 -7.03
CA LYS A 190 -12.59 -26.43 -6.44
C LYS A 190 -14.11 -26.43 -6.30
N GLU A 191 -14.78 -25.31 -6.53
CA GLU A 191 -16.25 -25.24 -6.45
C GLU A 191 -16.97 -25.82 -7.68
N CYS A 192 -16.26 -26.28 -8.71
CA CYS A 192 -16.87 -26.94 -9.85
C CYS A 192 -15.92 -28.01 -10.41
N GLU A 193 -16.22 -29.30 -10.18
CA GLU A 193 -15.85 -30.49 -11.00
C GLU A 193 -15.76 -31.83 -10.24
N SER A 194 -16.14 -31.96 -8.96
CA SER A 194 -15.97 -33.26 -8.26
C SER A 194 -17.03 -33.68 -7.24
N CYS A 195 -18.27 -33.20 -7.34
CA CYS A 195 -19.40 -33.74 -6.56
C CYS A 195 -20.59 -34.22 -7.40
N GLU A 196 -20.39 -34.50 -8.69
CA GLU A 196 -21.31 -35.33 -9.48
C GLU A 196 -20.56 -36.60 -9.89
N GLY A 197 -20.78 -37.66 -9.11
CA GLY A 197 -20.20 -38.99 -9.29
C GLY A 197 -20.61 -39.91 -8.15
#